data_AF-A0A552EV62-F1
#
_entry.id   AF-A0A552EV62-F1
#
_cell.length_a   1.000
_cell.length_b   1.000
_cell.length_c   1.000
_cell.angle_alpha   90.00
_cell.angle_beta   90.00
_cell.angle_gamma   90.00
#
_symmetry.space_group_name_H-M   'P 1'
#
loop_
_entity.id
_entity.type
_entity.pdbx_description
1 polymer ?
#
loop_
_entity_poly.entity_id
_entity_poly.type
_entity_poly.pdbx_seq_one_letter_code
_entity_poly.pdbx_strand_id
1 'polypeptide(L)'
;MPSGRTHDRITLILLPPIAGASFLVSGSGNLTLLLLASYLFSGFLFGPDLDIHSVQYKRWGYLRWLWLPYRSMIRHRGWLSHGLLIGTIFRLFYLASFLLLAAIVIIPILQSFWGIDWDWRLWPQQAIALWQQYPRVAIAIFLGLELGAMSHSCSDWIGSAYKRSRKLAQKPVKKKKR
;
A
#
# COMPACT_ATOMS: atom_id res chain seq x y z
N MET A 1 -5.40 -17.84 0.09
CA MET A 1 -5.44 -16.50 0.71
C MET A 1 -6.83 -16.32 1.31
N PRO A 2 -7.00 -15.55 2.40
CA PRO A 2 -8.31 -15.06 2.82
C PRO A 2 -9.00 -14.36 1.64
N SER A 3 -10.33 -14.26 1.67
CA SER A 3 -11.03 -13.51 0.63
C SER A 3 -10.67 -12.02 0.73
N GLY A 4 -10.66 -11.28 -0.38
CA GLY A 4 -10.42 -9.82 -0.34
C GLY A 4 -11.37 -9.09 0.64
N ARG A 5 -12.60 -9.59 0.78
CA ARG A 5 -13.59 -9.11 1.77
C ARG A 5 -13.15 -9.31 3.22
N THR A 6 -12.40 -10.38 3.51
CA THR A 6 -11.85 -10.64 4.84
C THR A 6 -10.80 -9.59 5.18
N HIS A 7 -9.93 -9.26 4.24
CA HIS A 7 -8.92 -8.24 4.47
C HIS A 7 -9.54 -6.85 4.64
N ASP A 8 -10.56 -6.51 3.83
CA ASP A 8 -11.29 -5.25 3.98
C ASP A 8 -11.90 -5.09 5.38
N ARG A 9 -12.50 -6.17 5.91
CA ARG A 9 -13.04 -6.18 7.28
C ARG A 9 -11.94 -5.97 8.32
N ILE A 10 -10.79 -6.61 8.14
CA ILE A 10 -9.64 -6.44 9.04
C ILE A 10 -9.17 -4.98 9.00
N THR A 11 -9.08 -4.38 7.82
CA THR A 11 -8.74 -2.97 7.65
C THR A 11 -9.71 -2.07 8.42
N LEU A 12 -11.02 -2.31 8.30
CA LEU A 12 -12.03 -1.52 9.02
C LEU A 12 -12.04 -1.76 10.53
N ILE A 13 -11.81 -2.99 11.00
CA ILE A 13 -11.76 -3.33 12.43
C ILE A 13 -10.52 -2.69 13.10
N LEU A 14 -9.40 -2.64 12.39
CA LEU A 14 -8.17 -2.01 12.88
C LEU A 14 -8.22 -0.47 12.82
N LEU A 15 -9.20 0.12 12.12
CA LEU A 15 -9.28 1.56 11.95
C LEU A 15 -9.45 2.32 13.29
N PRO A 16 -10.41 2.00 14.19
CA PRO A 16 -10.54 2.69 15.48
C PRO A 16 -9.31 2.60 16.40
N PRO A 17 -8.67 1.42 16.62
CA PRO A 17 -7.49 1.38 17.47
C PRO A 17 -6.29 2.12 16.85
N ILE A 18 -6.14 2.10 15.52
CA ILE A 18 -5.10 2.90 14.83
C ILE A 18 -5.39 4.40 15.00
N ALA A 19 -6.66 4.82 14.91
CA ALA A 19 -7.06 6.20 15.13
C ALA A 19 -6.72 6.67 16.56
N GLY A 20 -7.11 5.89 17.56
CA GLY A 20 -6.80 6.18 18.96
C GLY A 20 -5.30 6.25 19.22
N ALA A 21 -4.54 5.25 18.78
CA ALA A 21 -3.08 5.23 18.94
C ALA A 21 -2.40 6.41 18.23
N SER A 22 -2.81 6.72 17.00
CA SER A 22 -2.26 7.85 16.25
C SER A 22 -2.54 9.19 16.94
N PHE A 23 -3.76 9.39 17.45
CA PHE A 23 -4.12 10.62 18.14
C PHE A 23 -3.36 10.77 19.46
N LEU A 24 -3.24 9.70 20.25
CA LEU A 24 -2.49 9.69 21.51
C LEU A 24 -1.00 10.00 21.30
N VAL A 25 -0.39 9.46 20.24
CA VAL A 25 1.03 9.68 19.95
C VAL A 25 1.30 11.05 19.34
N SER A 26 0.43 11.51 18.42
CA SER A 26 0.66 12.75 17.68
C SER A 26 0.09 14.01 18.34
N GLY A 27 -0.91 13.85 19.21
CA GLY A 27 -1.70 14.94 19.79
C GLY A 27 -2.45 15.77 18.75
N SER A 28 -2.56 15.32 17.50
CA SER A 28 -3.05 16.12 16.37
C SER A 28 -4.09 15.37 15.55
N GLY A 29 -5.32 15.90 15.56
CA GLY A 29 -6.41 15.36 14.72
C GLY A 29 -6.08 15.39 13.22
N ASN A 30 -5.35 16.41 12.75
CA ASN A 30 -4.95 16.53 11.35
C ASN A 30 -3.99 15.40 10.94
N LEU A 31 -2.97 15.13 11.75
CA LEU A 31 -2.03 14.04 11.48
C LEU A 31 -2.71 12.68 11.55
N THR A 32 -3.61 12.49 12.51
CA THR A 32 -4.43 11.27 12.61
C THR A 32 -5.32 11.09 11.38
N LEU A 33 -6.00 12.13 10.92
CA LEU A 33 -6.85 12.05 9.72
C LEU A 33 -6.03 11.67 8.48
N LEU A 34 -4.87 12.29 8.29
CA LEU A 34 -3.98 11.99 7.16
C LEU A 34 -3.46 10.54 7.23
N LEU A 35 -3.08 10.08 8.42
CA LEU A 35 -2.64 8.69 8.62
C LEU A 35 -3.77 7.71 8.30
N LEU A 36 -4.99 7.97 8.79
CA LEU A 36 -6.15 7.09 8.58
C LEU A 36 -6.58 7.07 7.11
N ALA A 37 -6.59 8.23 6.44
CA ALA A 37 -6.87 8.30 5.01
C ALA A 37 -5.85 7.49 4.21
N SER A 38 -4.56 7.64 4.51
CA SER A 38 -3.48 6.87 3.88
C SER A 38 -3.60 5.37 4.17
N TYR A 39 -3.96 5.01 5.41
CA TYR A 39 -4.20 3.64 5.83
C TYR A 39 -5.34 2.98 5.06
N LEU A 40 -6.48 3.65 4.94
CA LEU A 40 -7.63 3.15 4.17
C LEU A 40 -7.30 3.05 2.68
N PHE A 41 -6.62 4.05 2.13
CA PHE A 41 -6.19 4.02 0.73
C PHE A 41 -5.28 2.81 0.46
N SER A 42 -4.28 2.58 1.32
CA SER A 42 -3.40 1.41 1.19
C SER A 42 -4.12 0.09 1.40
N GLY A 43 -4.95 -0.03 2.44
CA GLY A 43 -5.72 -1.23 2.69
C GLY A 43 -6.68 -1.58 1.55
N PHE A 44 -7.31 -0.59 0.91
CA PHE A 44 -8.32 -0.88 -0.11
C PHE A 44 -7.82 -0.89 -1.54
N LEU A 45 -6.87 -0.03 -1.88
CA LEU A 45 -6.45 0.21 -3.27
C LEU A 45 -4.96 -0.06 -3.49
N PHE A 46 -4.10 0.25 -2.51
CA PHE A 46 -2.64 0.31 -2.71
C PHE A 46 -1.85 -0.75 -1.91
N GLY A 47 -2.47 -1.91 -1.69
CA GLY A 47 -1.89 -2.99 -0.91
C GLY A 47 -0.96 -3.92 -1.69
N PRO A 48 -0.43 -4.96 -1.02
CA PRO A 48 0.56 -5.87 -1.59
C PRO A 48 0.02 -6.80 -2.67
N ASP A 49 -1.30 -7.02 -2.71
CA ASP A 49 -1.97 -7.93 -3.64
C ASP A 49 -2.21 -7.30 -5.03
N LEU A 50 -1.62 -6.15 -5.33
CA LEU A 50 -1.58 -5.58 -6.68
C LEU A 50 -0.74 -6.42 -7.65
N ASP A 51 0.06 -7.35 -7.14
CA ASP A 51 0.83 -8.32 -7.91
C ASP A 51 -0.03 -9.48 -8.47
N ILE A 52 -1.32 -9.56 -8.14
CA ILE A 52 -2.26 -10.59 -8.62
C ILE A 52 -3.61 -10.00 -9.03
N HIS A 53 -4.53 -10.83 -9.58
CA HIS A 53 -5.92 -10.43 -9.89
C HIS A 53 -6.79 -10.31 -8.62
N SER A 54 -6.36 -9.50 -7.66
CA SER A 54 -7.03 -9.27 -6.39
C SER A 54 -8.20 -8.30 -6.48
N VAL A 55 -8.92 -8.14 -5.36
CA VAL A 55 -9.94 -7.09 -5.21
C VAL A 55 -9.29 -5.70 -5.29
N GLN A 56 -8.11 -5.51 -4.71
CA GLN A 56 -7.36 -4.25 -4.80
C GLN A 56 -7.06 -3.90 -6.26
N TYR A 57 -6.52 -4.85 -7.03
CA TYR A 57 -6.28 -4.67 -8.46
C TYR A 57 -7.56 -4.29 -9.24
N LYS A 58 -8.69 -4.91 -8.91
CA LYS A 58 -9.98 -4.61 -9.56
C LYS A 58 -10.54 -3.24 -9.21
N ARG A 59 -10.26 -2.72 -8.00
CA ARG A 59 -10.75 -1.41 -7.54
C ARG A 59 -10.16 -0.22 -8.28
N TRP A 60 -9.00 -0.39 -8.91
CA TRP A 60 -8.44 0.62 -9.82
C TRP A 60 -9.29 0.84 -11.07
N GLY A 61 -10.27 -0.03 -11.35
CA GLY A 61 -11.21 0.15 -12.45
C GLY A 61 -10.48 0.22 -13.79
N TYR A 62 -10.68 1.31 -14.52
CA TYR A 62 -9.97 1.56 -15.78
C TYR A 62 -8.46 1.73 -15.57
N LEU A 63 -8.02 2.34 -14.47
CA LEU A 63 -6.60 2.59 -14.18
C LEU A 63 -5.82 1.33 -13.78
N ARG A 64 -6.45 0.15 -13.74
CA ARG A 64 -5.78 -1.13 -13.44
C ARG A 64 -4.68 -1.49 -14.44
N TRP A 65 -4.72 -0.92 -15.65
CA TRP A 65 -3.68 -1.15 -16.67
C TRP A 65 -2.32 -0.64 -16.20
N LEU A 66 -2.29 0.42 -15.36
CA LEU A 66 -1.09 0.93 -14.72
C LEU A 66 -0.38 -0.15 -13.92
N TRP A 67 -1.10 -1.13 -13.37
CA TRP A 67 -0.55 -2.19 -12.54
C TRP A 67 -0.20 -3.47 -13.31
N LEU A 68 -0.45 -3.53 -14.62
CA LEU A 68 -0.12 -4.71 -15.43
C LEU A 68 1.40 -5.00 -15.46
N PRO A 69 2.29 -4.00 -15.69
CA PRO A 69 3.73 -4.24 -15.63
C PRO A 69 4.20 -4.66 -14.24
N TYR A 70 3.72 -3.98 -13.19
CA TYR A 70 3.99 -4.37 -11.80
C TYR A 70 3.67 -5.85 -11.56
N ARG A 71 2.48 -6.27 -11.99
CA ARG A 71 2.01 -7.64 -11.83
C ARG A 71 2.80 -8.67 -12.65
N SER A 72 3.26 -8.34 -13.85
CA SER A 72 4.05 -9.29 -14.65
C SER A 72 5.48 -9.45 -14.14
N MET A 73 6.05 -8.40 -13.55
CA MET A 73 7.44 -8.38 -13.08
C MET A 73 7.61 -8.86 -11.64
N ILE A 74 6.62 -8.61 -10.77
CA ILE A 74 6.76 -8.87 -9.34
C ILE A 74 6.20 -10.24 -8.96
N ARG A 75 7.04 -11.07 -8.33
CA ARG A 75 6.62 -12.36 -7.79
C ARG A 75 5.69 -12.18 -6.62
N HIS A 76 4.55 -12.86 -6.68
CA HIS A 76 3.61 -12.89 -5.58
C HIS A 76 4.23 -13.43 -4.28
N ARG A 77 4.00 -12.74 -3.16
CA ARG A 77 4.62 -12.98 -1.84
C ARG A 77 6.15 -12.84 -1.79
N GLY A 78 6.74 -12.17 -2.78
CA GLY A 78 8.15 -11.78 -2.73
C GLY A 78 8.39 -10.63 -1.75
N TRP A 79 9.65 -10.43 -1.37
CA TRP A 79 10.09 -9.30 -0.56
C TRP A 79 9.73 -7.93 -1.17
N LEU A 80 9.64 -7.84 -2.49
CA LEU A 80 9.27 -6.63 -3.22
C LEU A 80 7.77 -6.31 -3.22
N SER A 81 6.88 -7.27 -2.95
CA SER A 81 5.44 -6.99 -2.84
C SER A 81 4.95 -6.98 -1.40
N HIS A 82 5.40 -7.95 -0.60
CA HIS A 82 4.94 -8.18 0.77
C HIS A 82 5.96 -7.82 1.85
N GLY A 83 7.16 -7.37 1.48
CA GLY A 83 8.18 -6.95 2.45
C GLY A 83 7.76 -5.67 3.18
N LEU A 84 8.03 -5.64 4.49
CA LEU A 84 7.86 -4.47 5.33
C LEU A 84 8.69 -3.30 4.77
N LEU A 85 8.06 -2.13 4.63
CA LEU A 85 8.58 -0.90 4.03
C LEU A 85 8.89 -1.01 2.53
N ILE A 86 9.68 -2.00 2.14
CA ILE A 86 10.20 -2.15 0.78
C ILE A 86 9.07 -2.26 -0.23
N GLY A 87 8.02 -3.04 0.07
CA GLY A 87 6.88 -3.18 -0.84
C GLY A 87 6.12 -1.87 -1.06
N THR A 88 5.90 -1.12 0.02
CA THR A 88 5.21 0.18 -0.04
C THR A 88 6.05 1.23 -0.76
N ILE A 89 7.35 1.31 -0.45
CA ILE A 89 8.29 2.22 -1.12
C ILE A 89 8.34 1.92 -2.62
N PHE A 90 8.45 0.64 -3.01
CA PHE A 90 8.51 0.28 -4.41
C PHE A 90 7.22 0.63 -5.15
N ARG A 91 6.04 0.35 -4.56
CA ARG A 91 4.76 0.77 -5.16
C ARG A 91 4.67 2.29 -5.28
N LEU A 92 5.19 3.05 -4.32
CA LEU A 92 5.21 4.52 -4.37
C LEU A 92 6.06 5.02 -5.53
N PHE A 93 7.29 4.52 -5.68
CA PHE A 93 8.15 4.88 -6.82
C PHE A 93 7.53 4.46 -8.15
N TYR A 94 6.91 3.28 -8.20
CA TYR A 94 6.23 2.80 -9.39
C TYR A 94 5.07 3.71 -9.79
N LEU A 95 4.18 4.08 -8.87
CA LEU A 95 3.06 4.96 -9.19
C LEU A 95 3.55 6.39 -9.51
N ALA A 96 4.55 6.88 -8.78
CA ALA A 96 5.13 8.20 -9.01
C ALA A 96 5.77 8.33 -10.40
N SER A 97 6.42 7.28 -10.92
CA SER A 97 7.00 7.33 -12.27
C SER A 97 5.91 7.44 -13.36
N PHE A 98 4.79 6.71 -13.21
CA PHE A 98 3.65 6.85 -14.10
C PHE A 98 3.02 8.25 -14.04
N LEU A 99 2.86 8.81 -12.84
CA LEU A 99 2.33 10.16 -12.66
C LEU A 99 3.26 11.22 -13.25
N LEU A 100 4.57 11.06 -13.09
CA LEU A 100 5.57 11.96 -13.67
C LEU A 100 5.54 11.91 -15.21
N LEU A 101 5.48 10.71 -15.80
CA LEU A 101 5.37 10.55 -17.25
C LEU A 101 4.08 11.19 -17.79
N ALA A 102 2.95 10.96 -17.10
CA ALA A 102 1.69 11.59 -17.48
C ALA A 102 1.77 13.12 -17.37
N ALA A 103 2.38 13.65 -16.32
CA ALA A 103 2.55 15.08 -16.11
C ALA A 103 3.42 15.74 -17.19
N ILE A 104 4.53 15.11 -17.59
CA ILE A 104 5.41 15.61 -18.66
C ILE A 104 4.63 15.81 -19.98
N VAL A 105 3.63 14.96 -20.25
CA VAL A 105 2.81 15.05 -21.47
C VAL A 105 1.63 16.02 -21.29
N ILE A 106 0.90 15.90 -20.17
CA ILE A 106 -0.35 16.62 -19.95
C ILE A 106 -0.09 18.10 -19.66
N ILE A 107 0.91 18.42 -18.85
CA ILE A 107 1.16 19.79 -18.41
C ILE A 107 1.38 20.71 -19.61
N PRO A 108 2.32 20.44 -20.55
CA PRO A 108 2.54 21.30 -21.71
C PRO A 108 1.26 21.57 -22.52
N ILE A 109 0.41 20.56 -22.69
CA ILE A 109 -0.88 20.71 -23.38
C ILE A 109 -1.76 21.72 -22.63
N LEU A 110 -1.90 21.56 -21.32
CA LEU A 110 -2.67 22.50 -20.50
C LEU A 110 -2.08 23.91 -20.52
N GLN A 111 -0.75 24.07 -20.56
CA GLN A 111 -0.12 25.38 -20.68
C GLN A 111 -0.49 26.05 -22.01
N SER A 112 -0.50 25.28 -23.11
CA SER A 112 -0.86 25.80 -24.44
C SER A 112 -2.31 26.28 -24.54
N PHE A 113 -3.24 25.68 -23.80
CA PHE A 113 -4.66 26.06 -23.85
C PHE A 113 -5.08 27.08 -22.78
N TRP A 114 -4.47 27.04 -21.59
CA TRP A 114 -4.93 27.80 -20.42
C TRP A 114 -3.88 28.71 -19.80
N GLY A 115 -2.67 28.81 -20.37
CA GLY A 115 -1.62 29.70 -19.88
C GLY A 115 -1.13 29.38 -18.47
N ILE A 116 -1.26 28.12 -18.04
CA ILE A 116 -0.82 27.67 -16.71
C ILE A 116 0.70 27.53 -16.72
N ASP A 117 1.41 28.35 -15.94
CA ASP A 117 2.87 28.28 -15.77
C ASP A 117 3.28 27.22 -14.75
N TRP A 118 3.10 25.95 -15.11
CA TRP A 118 3.51 24.82 -14.27
C TRP A 118 4.80 24.18 -14.79
N ASP A 119 5.90 24.34 -14.05
CA ASP A 119 7.17 23.68 -14.37
C ASP A 119 7.32 22.35 -13.61
N TRP A 120 7.17 21.23 -14.32
CA TRP A 120 7.33 19.88 -13.77
C TRP A 120 8.78 19.58 -13.34
N ARG A 121 9.77 20.32 -13.83
CA ARG A 121 11.18 20.12 -13.49
C ARG A 121 11.49 20.52 -12.04
N LEU A 122 10.65 21.37 -11.46
CA LEU A 122 10.78 21.82 -10.07
C LEU A 122 10.21 20.80 -9.07
N TRP A 123 9.42 19.83 -9.51
CA TRP A 123 8.72 18.89 -8.62
C TRP A 123 9.63 18.10 -7.68
N PRO A 124 10.81 17.58 -8.10
CA PRO A 124 11.69 16.88 -7.19
C PRO A 124 12.17 17.78 -6.04
N GLN A 125 12.53 19.03 -6.35
CA GLN A 125 12.99 20.00 -5.36
C GLN A 125 11.84 20.42 -4.43
N GLN A 126 10.64 20.64 -4.98
CA GLN A 126 9.44 20.94 -4.21
C GLN A 126 9.06 19.78 -3.29
N ALA A 127 9.16 18.53 -3.75
CA ALA A 127 8.91 17.35 -2.92
C ALA A 127 9.89 17.26 -1.75
N ILE A 128 11.17 17.53 -2.00
CA ILE A 128 12.20 17.59 -0.93
C ILE A 128 11.90 18.72 0.04
N ALA A 129 11.54 19.91 -0.45
CA ALA A 129 11.19 21.06 0.37
C ALA A 129 9.97 20.77 1.26
N LEU A 130 8.91 20.16 0.70
CA LEU A 130 7.72 19.76 1.46
C LEU A 130 8.06 18.70 2.53
N TRP A 131 8.94 17.75 2.22
CA TRP A 131 9.41 16.77 3.20
C TRP A 131 10.15 17.44 4.36
N GLN A 132 11.03 18.40 4.06
CA GLN A 132 11.79 19.15 5.06
C GLN A 132 10.89 20.08 5.89
N GLN A 133 9.89 20.68 5.26
CA GLN A 133 8.97 21.63 5.90
C GLN A 133 7.92 20.92 6.76
N TYR A 134 7.41 19.76 6.32
CA TYR A 134 6.33 19.03 6.99
C TYR A 134 6.68 17.54 7.22
N PRO A 135 7.78 17.23 7.95
CA PRO A 135 8.25 15.86 8.11
C PRO A 135 7.21 14.98 8.82
N ARG A 136 6.47 15.53 9.79
CA ARG A 136 5.42 14.81 10.53
C ARG A 136 4.28 14.37 9.62
N VAL A 137 3.91 15.20 8.64
CA VAL A 137 2.86 14.87 7.67
C VAL A 137 3.32 13.73 6.77
N ALA A 138 4.53 13.83 6.24
CA ALA A 138 5.07 12.80 5.36
C ALA A 138 5.24 11.45 6.08
N ILE A 139 5.71 11.48 7.34
CA ILE A 139 5.79 10.29 8.20
C ILE A 139 4.39 9.71 8.46
N ALA A 140 3.40 10.54 8.79
CA ALA A 140 2.03 10.08 9.05
C ALA A 140 1.41 9.40 7.82
N ILE A 141 1.60 9.98 6.63
CA ILE A 141 1.14 9.39 5.37
C ILE A 141 1.85 8.05 5.12
N PHE A 142 3.17 8.03 5.22
CA PHE A 142 3.96 6.82 4.97
C PHE A 142 3.62 5.69 5.94
N LEU A 143 3.50 5.99 7.24
CA LEU A 143 3.09 5.02 8.26
C LEU A 143 1.67 4.52 8.00
N GLY A 144 0.74 5.40 7.62
CA GLY A 144 -0.61 4.99 7.23
C GLY A 144 -0.57 4.01 6.06
N LEU A 145 0.16 4.34 4.99
CA LEU A 145 0.31 3.46 3.83
C LEU A 145 0.91 2.09 4.22
N GLU A 146 1.95 2.08 5.05
CA GLU A 146 2.60 0.84 5.48
C GLU A 146 1.67 -0.02 6.35
N LEU A 147 0.99 0.58 7.32
CA LEU A 147 0.03 -0.13 8.18
C LEU A 147 -1.11 -0.75 7.37
N GLY A 148 -1.60 -0.03 6.34
CA GLY A 148 -2.64 -0.52 5.45
C GLY A 148 -2.16 -1.69 4.59
N ALA A 149 -0.91 -1.66 4.13
CA ALA A 149 -0.31 -2.77 3.40
C ALA A 149 -0.08 -3.99 4.31
N MET A 150 0.39 -3.75 5.53
CA MET A 150 0.68 -4.80 6.49
C MET A 150 -0.56 -5.49 7.04
N SER A 151 -1.71 -4.82 7.14
CA SER A 151 -2.95 -5.49 7.53
C SER A 151 -3.30 -6.65 6.60
N HIS A 152 -2.94 -6.53 5.31
CA HIS A 152 -3.09 -7.61 4.33
C HIS A 152 -2.03 -8.70 4.51
N SER A 153 -0.74 -8.32 4.50
CA SER A 153 0.38 -9.27 4.63
C SER A 153 0.32 -10.10 5.92
N CYS A 154 0.06 -9.46 7.06
CA CYS A 154 -0.03 -10.14 8.36
C CYS A 154 -1.18 -11.15 8.40
N SER A 155 -2.35 -10.79 7.85
CA SER A 155 -3.50 -11.70 7.75
C SER A 155 -3.16 -12.93 6.91
N ASP A 156 -2.40 -12.74 5.84
CA ASP A 156 -1.99 -13.78 4.92
C ASP A 156 -0.97 -14.75 5.55
N TRP A 157 -0.05 -14.22 6.36
CA TRP A 157 0.92 -15.01 7.14
C TRP A 157 0.24 -15.78 8.27
N ILE A 158 -0.62 -15.13 9.07
CA ILE A 158 -1.35 -15.77 10.18
C ILE A 158 -2.21 -16.92 9.65
N GLY A 159 -2.97 -16.69 8.57
CA GLY A 159 -3.78 -17.73 7.94
C GLY A 159 -2.96 -18.90 7.40
N SER A 160 -1.76 -18.63 6.88
CA SER A 160 -0.85 -19.66 6.38
C SER A 160 -0.21 -20.47 7.52
N ALA A 161 0.23 -19.79 8.59
CA ALA A 161 0.82 -20.41 9.77
C ALA A 161 -0.19 -21.31 10.49
N TYR A 162 -1.43 -20.83 10.71
CA TYR A 162 -2.49 -21.61 11.33
C TYR A 162 -2.79 -22.91 10.56
N LYS A 163 -2.89 -22.83 9.22
CA LYS A 163 -3.09 -24.01 8.37
C LYS A 163 -1.93 -25.00 8.44
N ARG A 164 -0.68 -24.49 8.52
CA ARG A 164 0.52 -25.34 8.67
C ARG A 164 0.52 -26.06 10.02
N SER A 165 0.22 -25.37 11.11
CA SER A 165 0.13 -25.97 12.46
C SER A 165 -0.94 -27.05 12.55
N ARG A 166 -2.13 -26.83 11.96
CA ARG A 166 -3.19 -27.86 11.90
C ARG A 166 -2.79 -29.08 11.09
N LYS A 167 -2.14 -28.89 9.93
CA LYS A 167 -1.65 -30.02 9.12
C LYS A 167 -0.56 -30.82 9.84
N LEU A 168 0.30 -30.17 10.62
CA LEU A 168 1.30 -30.85 11.45
C LEU A 168 0.64 -31.65 12.59
N ALA A 169 -0.38 -31.10 13.24
CA ALA A 169 -1.14 -31.79 14.28
C ALA A 169 -1.95 -33.01 13.75
N GLN A 170 -2.30 -33.01 12.46
CA GLN A 170 -3.09 -34.09 11.82
C GLN A 170 -2.23 -35.16 11.13
N LYS A 171 -0.89 -35.07 11.15
CA LYS A 171 -0.05 -36.13 10.54
C LYS A 171 -0.10 -37.38 11.43
N PRO A 172 -0.54 -38.55 10.92
CA PRO A 172 -0.48 -39.79 11.68
C PRO A 172 0.99 -40.12 11.97
N VAL A 173 1.28 -40.46 13.23
CA VAL A 173 2.59 -40.97 13.64
C VAL A 173 2.85 -42.24 12.83
N LYS A 174 3.78 -42.20 11.87
CA LYS A 174 4.23 -43.40 11.17
C LYS A 174 4.82 -44.34 12.23
N LYS A 175 4.07 -45.38 12.62
CA LYS A 175 4.61 -46.50 13.41
C LYS A 175 5.79 -47.06 12.62
N LYS A 176 7.01 -46.93 13.16
CA LYS A 176 8.17 -47.70 12.69
C LYS A 176 7.79 -49.18 12.80
N LYS A 177 7.63 -49.86 11.67
CA LYS A 177 7.62 -51.32 11.65
C LYS A 177 9.01 -51.76 12.11
N ARG A 178 9.07 -52.43 13.26
CA ARG A 178 10.22 -53.22 13.70
C ARG A 178 10.17 -54.55 12.97
#